data_AF-A0A0R1QHB4-F1
#
_entry.id   AF-A0A0R1QHB4-F1
#
_cell.length_a   1.000
_cell.length_b   1.000
_cell.length_c   1.000
_cell.angle_alpha   90.00
_cell.angle_beta   90.00
_cell.angle_gamma   90.00
#
_symmetry.space_group_name_H-M   'P 1'
#
loop_
_entity.id
_entity.type
_entity.pdbx_description
1 polymer ?
#
loop_
_entity_poly.entity_id
_entity_poly.type
_entity_poly.pdbx_seq_one_letter_code
_entity_poly.pdbx_strand_id
1 'polypeptide(L)'
;MSKRIIAVAMDINKIPYVNNNEIIITPGEQKIWYTAHTQAIKIPAYVKIGDKLINAFIKKFLKKSTKQDVLQFNYFTRRAALYIQKNAYDAIIFENLDLKNKILPHFKNKNEYVVDSSIA
;
A
#
# COMPACT_ATOMS: atom_id res chain seq x y z
N MET A 1 13.62 21.43 -9.18
CA MET A 1 13.38 20.81 -7.87
C MET A 1 13.13 19.33 -8.08
N SER A 2 13.69 18.46 -7.24
CA SER A 2 13.34 17.03 -7.25
C SER A 2 11.91 16.86 -6.73
N LYS A 3 11.06 16.18 -7.51
CA LYS A 3 9.73 15.78 -7.06
C LYS A 3 9.88 14.75 -5.93
N ARG A 4 9.14 14.91 -4.83
CA ARG A 4 9.03 13.92 -3.76
C ARG A 4 7.93 12.94 -4.12
N ILE A 5 8.32 11.72 -4.45
CA ILE A 5 7.41 10.69 -4.92
C ILE A 5 7.27 9.64 -3.82
N ILE A 6 6.07 9.09 -3.65
CA ILE A 6 5.84 7.98 -2.74
C ILE A 6 5.15 6.84 -3.48
N ALA A 7 5.71 5.64 -3.39
CA ALA A 7 5.11 4.43 -3.90
C ALA A 7 4.45 3.64 -2.76
N VAL A 8 3.29 3.07 -3.03
CA VAL A 8 2.59 2.17 -2.09
C VAL A 8 2.42 0.82 -2.76
N ALA A 9 2.96 -0.22 -2.13
CA ALA A 9 2.83 -1.58 -2.60
C ALA A 9 2.69 -2.58 -1.47
N MET A 10 1.99 -3.66 -1.79
CA MET A 10 2.01 -4.90 -1.03
C MET A 10 3.13 -5.83 -1.48
N ASP A 11 3.37 -5.91 -2.79
CA ASP A 11 4.41 -6.71 -3.42
C ASP A 11 5.45 -5.80 -4.09
N ILE A 12 6.64 -5.74 -3.50
CA ILE A 12 7.77 -4.94 -3.97
C ILE A 12 8.30 -5.36 -5.34
N ASN A 13 7.99 -6.56 -5.82
CA ASN A 13 8.44 -7.02 -7.14
C ASN A 13 7.57 -6.46 -8.26
N LYS A 14 6.41 -5.89 -7.92
CA LYS A 14 5.45 -5.32 -8.87
C LYS A 14 5.56 -3.80 -9.00
N ILE A 15 6.36 -3.17 -8.15
CA ILE A 15 6.76 -1.78 -8.41
C ILE A 15 8.00 -1.84 -9.31
N PRO A 16 7.95 -1.28 -10.53
CA PRO A 16 9.13 -1.12 -11.36
C PRO A 16 10.13 -0.21 -10.65
N TYR A 17 11.39 -0.31 -11.04
CA TYR A 17 12.48 0.44 -10.42
C TYR A 17 12.19 1.95 -10.46
N VAL A 18 12.22 2.58 -9.28
CA VAL A 18 12.02 4.01 -9.17
C VAL A 18 13.12 4.68 -8.34
N ASN A 19 13.43 5.91 -8.72
CA ASN A 19 14.68 6.63 -8.48
C ASN A 19 14.94 6.96 -6.99
N ASN A 20 16.08 7.58 -6.67
CA ASN A 20 16.52 7.86 -5.29
C ASN A 20 15.62 8.83 -4.47
N ASN A 21 14.62 9.48 -5.08
CA ASN A 21 13.74 10.44 -4.39
C ASN A 21 12.41 9.81 -3.92
N GLU A 22 12.34 8.48 -3.92
CA GLU A 22 11.10 7.75 -3.70
C GLU A 22 11.12 6.97 -2.39
N ILE A 23 10.04 7.11 -1.61
CA ILE A 23 9.79 6.26 -0.44
C ILE A 23 8.82 5.17 -0.84
N ILE A 24 9.15 3.91 -0.56
CA ILE A 24 8.25 2.77 -0.79
C ILE A 24 7.58 2.37 0.53
N ILE A 25 6.26 2.51 0.61
CA ILE A 25 5.45 2.01 1.73
C ILE A 25 5.10 0.54 1.48
N THR A 26 5.43 -0.34 2.43
CA THR A 26 5.16 -1.78 2.35
C THR A 26 4.51 -2.35 3.61
N PRO A 27 3.73 -3.45 3.50
CA PRO A 27 3.23 -4.17 4.65
C PRO A 27 4.37 -5.00 5.27
N GLY A 28 4.77 -4.61 6.49
CA GLY A 28 5.87 -5.23 7.21
C GLY A 28 7.25 -4.88 6.64
N GLU A 29 8.29 -5.44 7.26
CA GLU A 29 9.67 -5.27 6.80
C GLU A 29 9.89 -6.13 5.55
N GLN A 30 10.25 -5.49 4.45
CA GLN A 30 10.59 -6.15 3.20
C GLN A 30 11.96 -5.64 2.75
N LYS A 31 12.88 -6.58 2.44
CA LYS A 31 14.22 -6.22 1.97
C LYS A 31 14.13 -5.85 0.49
N ILE A 32 14.22 -4.55 0.19
CA ILE A 32 14.25 -4.06 -1.18
C ILE A 32 15.70 -3.73 -1.53
N TRP A 33 16.28 -4.46 -2.48
CA TRP A 33 17.70 -4.34 -2.84
C TRP A 33 18.02 -3.10 -3.68
N TYR A 34 16.99 -2.50 -4.29
CA TYR A 34 17.12 -1.46 -5.30
C TYR A 34 16.72 -0.06 -4.81
N THR A 35 16.28 0.10 -3.55
CA THR A 35 16.00 1.41 -2.95
C THR A 35 16.59 1.52 -1.54
N ALA A 36 17.04 2.71 -1.18
CA ALA A 36 17.54 3.03 0.16
C ALA A 36 16.41 3.46 1.13
N HIS A 37 15.21 3.74 0.63
CA HIS A 37 14.16 4.42 1.41
C HIS A 37 12.86 3.62 1.42
N THR A 38 12.73 2.73 2.41
CA THR A 38 11.51 1.94 2.63
C THR A 38 10.83 2.34 3.94
N GLN A 39 9.51 2.41 3.93
CA GLN A 39 8.69 2.63 5.10
C GLN A 39 7.79 1.41 5.32
N ALA A 40 8.25 0.52 6.20
CA ALA A 40 7.47 -0.63 6.63
C ALA A 40 6.31 -0.18 7.54
N ILE A 41 5.10 -0.63 7.22
CA ILE A 41 3.93 -0.53 8.12
C ILE A 41 3.77 -1.87 8.82
N LYS A 42 4.13 -1.90 10.11
CA LYS A 42 3.98 -3.10 10.93
C LYS A 42 2.50 -3.39 11.17
N ILE A 43 2.06 -4.54 10.66
CA ILE A 43 0.72 -5.07 10.90
C ILE A 43 0.72 -5.76 12.27
N PRO A 44 -0.14 -5.33 13.21
CA PRO A 44 -0.18 -5.90 14.55
C PRO A 44 -0.81 -7.31 14.54
N ALA A 45 -0.42 -8.12 15.53
CA ALA A 45 -0.78 -9.54 15.58
C ALA A 45 -2.30 -9.77 15.62
N TYR A 46 -3.07 -8.92 16.30
CA TYR A 46 -4.54 -9.05 16.37
C TYR A 46 -5.20 -8.94 14.99
N VAL A 47 -4.67 -8.11 14.08
CA VAL A 47 -5.16 -8.00 12.70
C VAL A 47 -4.89 -9.30 11.94
N LYS A 48 -3.69 -9.86 12.08
CA LYS A 48 -3.32 -11.14 11.45
C LYS A 48 -4.18 -12.30 11.95
N ILE A 49 -4.48 -12.33 13.25
CA ILE A 49 -5.35 -13.35 13.85
C ILE A 49 -6.79 -13.21 13.32
N GLY A 50 -7.32 -11.99 13.28
CA GLY A 50 -8.64 -11.73 12.70
C GLY A 50 -8.74 -12.16 11.25
N ASP A 51 -7.69 -11.94 10.46
CA ASP A 51 -7.66 -12.37 9.06
C ASP A 51 -7.66 -13.88 8.91
N LYS A 52 -6.96 -14.62 9.78
CA LYS A 52 -7.04 -16.09 9.76
C LYS A 52 -8.48 -16.59 9.95
N LEU A 53 -9.23 -15.96 10.85
CA LEU A 53 -10.64 -16.31 11.09
C LEU A 53 -11.50 -15.99 9.88
N ILE A 54 -11.34 -14.80 9.29
CA ILE A 54 -12.09 -14.38 8.10
C ILE A 54 -11.73 -15.25 6.90
N ASN A 55 -10.45 -15.53 6.66
CA ASN A 55 -10.00 -16.39 5.58
C ASN A 55 -10.58 -17.80 5.73
N ALA A 56 -10.63 -18.35 6.95
CA ALA A 56 -11.27 -19.65 7.21
C ALA A 56 -12.77 -19.61 6.91
N PHE A 57 -13.45 -18.53 7.29
CA PHE A 57 -14.87 -18.31 6.97
C PHE A 57 -15.10 -18.19 5.46
N ILE A 58 -14.32 -17.37 4.76
CA ILE A 58 -14.38 -17.18 3.31
C ILE A 58 -14.14 -18.52 2.61
N LYS A 59 -13.11 -19.28 3.01
CA LYS A 59 -12.82 -20.60 2.44
C LYS A 59 -13.99 -21.58 2.64
N LYS A 60 -14.67 -21.52 3.79
CA LYS A 60 -15.78 -22.42 4.13
C LYS A 60 -17.09 -22.05 3.42
N PHE A 61 -17.43 -20.77 3.36
CA PHE A 61 -18.75 -20.30 2.92
C PHE A 61 -18.75 -19.61 1.54
N LEU A 62 -17.60 -19.09 1.10
CA LEU A 62 -17.45 -18.30 -0.13
C LEU A 62 -16.36 -18.92 -1.02
N LYS A 63 -16.56 -20.17 -1.44
CA LYS A 63 -15.58 -21.00 -2.18
C LYS A 63 -15.03 -20.38 -3.47
N LYS A 64 -15.71 -19.37 -4.06
CA LYS A 64 -15.28 -18.65 -5.27
C LYS A 64 -14.58 -17.31 -4.98
N SER A 65 -14.49 -16.89 -3.73
CA SER A 65 -13.88 -15.62 -3.36
C SER A 65 -12.36 -15.74 -3.39
N THR A 66 -11.72 -14.85 -4.15
CA THR A 66 -10.26 -14.66 -4.16
C THR A 66 -9.77 -13.72 -3.06
N LYS A 67 -10.69 -13.10 -2.31
CA LYS A 67 -10.34 -12.18 -1.22
C LYS A 67 -9.69 -12.94 -0.08
N GLN A 68 -8.43 -12.62 0.18
CA GLN A 68 -7.66 -13.08 1.32
C GLN A 68 -7.07 -11.86 2.03
N ASP A 69 -6.82 -12.02 3.33
CA ASP A 69 -6.10 -11.04 4.13
C ASP A 69 -6.70 -9.61 4.10
N VAL A 70 -8.04 -9.56 4.14
CA VAL A 70 -8.82 -8.32 3.96
C VAL A 70 -8.56 -7.32 5.10
N LEU A 71 -8.41 -7.77 6.34
CA LEU A 71 -8.11 -6.89 7.47
C LEU A 71 -6.70 -6.35 7.39
N GLN A 72 -5.73 -7.17 6.99
CA GLN A 72 -4.36 -6.73 6.77
C GLN A 72 -4.30 -5.65 5.68
N PHE A 73 -4.98 -5.89 4.54
CA PHE A 73 -5.11 -4.91 3.48
C PHE A 73 -5.75 -3.60 3.94
N ASN A 74 -6.88 -3.68 4.64
CA ASN A 74 -7.58 -2.49 5.15
C ASN A 74 -6.77 -1.74 6.21
N TYR A 75 -6.06 -2.46 7.08
CA TYR A 75 -5.18 -1.84 8.08
C TYR A 75 -4.02 -1.13 7.40
N PHE A 76 -3.35 -1.81 6.46
CA PHE A 76 -2.23 -1.29 5.70
C PHE A 76 -2.60 -0.01 4.95
N THR A 77 -3.64 -0.06 4.11
CA THR A 77 -4.11 1.10 3.32
C THR A 77 -4.45 2.30 4.19
N ARG A 78 -5.10 2.07 5.34
CA ARG A 78 -5.48 3.15 6.27
C ARG A 78 -4.26 3.79 6.93
N ARG A 79 -3.25 2.99 7.29
CA ARG A 79 -1.99 3.50 7.87
C ARG A 79 -1.11 4.17 6.81
N ALA A 80 -1.09 3.66 5.58
CA ALA A 80 -0.42 4.28 4.44
C ALA A 80 -1.02 5.65 4.14
N ALA A 81 -2.35 5.75 4.07
CA ALA A 81 -3.05 7.01 3.88
C ALA A 81 -2.69 8.04 4.96
N LEU A 82 -2.70 7.64 6.24
CA LEU A 82 -2.28 8.52 7.34
C LEU A 82 -0.82 8.96 7.26
N TYR A 83 0.07 8.07 6.80
CA TYR A 83 1.49 8.41 6.62
C TYR A 83 1.66 9.44 5.50
N ILE A 84 1.02 9.20 4.34
CA ILE A 84 1.07 10.12 3.20
C ILE A 84 0.44 11.46 3.56
N GLN A 85 -0.68 11.51 4.30
CA GLN A 85 -1.29 12.78 4.71
C GLN A 85 -0.39 13.64 5.61
N LYS A 86 0.48 13.01 6.41
CA LYS A 86 1.39 13.71 7.32
C LYS A 86 2.63 14.25 6.62
N ASN A 87 2.90 13.82 5.39
CA ASN A 87 4.12 14.11 4.67
C ASN A 87 3.78 14.76 3.32
N ALA A 88 4.39 15.89 2.98
CA ALA A 88 4.16 16.53 1.69
C ALA A 88 4.87 15.77 0.57
N TYR A 89 4.08 15.12 -0.31
CA TYR A 89 4.53 14.44 -1.52
C TYR A 89 3.85 15.05 -2.75
N ASP A 90 4.55 15.07 -3.88
CA ASP A 90 4.08 15.64 -5.15
C ASP A 90 3.34 14.61 -6.01
N ALA A 91 3.69 13.33 -5.87
CA ALA A 91 3.10 12.23 -6.63
C ALA A 91 2.98 10.96 -5.79
N ILE A 92 1.96 10.15 -6.10
CA ILE A 92 1.71 8.87 -5.45
C ILE A 92 1.61 7.78 -6.52
N ILE A 93 2.46 6.77 -6.41
CA ILE A 93 2.45 5.58 -7.26
C ILE A 93 1.78 4.44 -6.48
N PHE A 94 0.87 3.73 -7.11
CA PHE A 94 0.19 2.58 -6.50
C PHE A 94 0.51 1.33 -7.30
N GLU A 95 0.89 0.24 -6.62
CA GLU A 95 1.13 -1.07 -7.26
C GLU A 95 -0.11 -1.61 -8.00
N ASN A 96 -1.32 -1.25 -7.56
CA ASN A 96 -2.53 -1.72 -8.21
C ASN A 96 -3.72 -0.78 -7.96
N LEU A 97 -4.79 -0.99 -8.73
CA LEU A 97 -6.03 -0.20 -8.63
C LEU A 97 -6.71 -0.33 -7.27
N ASP A 98 -6.60 -1.46 -6.59
CA ASP A 98 -7.23 -1.65 -5.28
C ASP A 98 -6.61 -0.74 -4.22
N LEU A 99 -5.27 -0.61 -4.20
CA LEU A 99 -4.56 0.32 -3.34
C LEU A 99 -4.94 1.77 -3.65
N LYS A 100 -4.95 2.15 -4.94
CA LYS A 100 -5.39 3.48 -5.39
C LYS A 100 -6.80 3.78 -4.89
N ASN A 101 -7.74 2.87 -5.11
CA ASN A 101 -9.15 3.05 -4.76
C ASN A 101 -9.40 3.07 -3.25
N LYS A 102 -8.52 2.46 -2.45
CA LYS A 102 -8.62 2.55 -0.98
C LYS A 102 -7.94 3.75 -0.38
N ILE A 103 -6.80 4.17 -0.91
CA ILE A 103 -5.99 5.22 -0.29
C ILE A 103 -6.38 6.60 -0.81
N LEU A 104 -6.60 6.74 -2.13
CA LEU A 104 -6.88 8.03 -2.76
C LEU A 104 -8.12 8.77 -2.17
N PRO A 105 -9.24 8.10 -1.82
CA PRO A 105 -10.40 8.77 -1.24
C PRO A 105 -10.15 9.42 0.13
N HIS A 106 -9.07 9.04 0.81
CA HIS A 106 -8.71 9.66 2.09
C HIS A 106 -8.09 11.06 1.93
N PHE A 107 -7.65 11.45 0.74
CA PHE A 107 -7.04 12.77 0.53
C PHE A 107 -8.07 13.79 0.04
N LYS A 108 -8.20 14.90 0.77
CA LYS A 108 -9.00 16.06 0.33
C LYS A 108 -8.41 16.71 -0.92
N ASN A 109 -7.09 16.66 -1.07
CA ASN A 109 -6.34 17.26 -2.17
C ASN A 109 -6.00 16.24 -3.27
N LYS A 110 -6.87 15.24 -3.49
CA LYS A 110 -6.64 14.17 -4.48
C LYS A 110 -6.25 14.67 -5.88
N ASN A 111 -6.64 15.88 -6.25
CA ASN A 111 -6.35 16.49 -7.55
C ASN A 111 -4.93 17.09 -7.64
N GLU A 112 -4.28 17.34 -6.50
CA GLU A 112 -2.90 17.86 -6.44
C GLU A 112 -1.88 16.73 -6.65
N TYR A 113 -2.25 15.48 -6.32
CA TYR A 113 -1.39 14.32 -6.51
C TYR A 113 -1.47 13.82 -7.94
N VAL A 114 -0.32 13.72 -8.60
CA VAL A 114 -0.21 12.96 -9.85
C VAL A 114 -0.24 11.48 -9.50
N VAL A 115 -1.29 10.77 -9.94
CA VAL A 115 -1.38 9.32 -9.79
C VAL A 115 -0.81 8.68 -11.05
N ASP A 116 0.40 8.15 -10.93
CA ASP A 116 1.00 7.40 -12.02
C ASP A 116 0.61 5.92 -11.92
N SER A 117 -0.26 5.48 -12.83
CA SER A 117 -0.66 4.09 -12.98
C SER A 117 -0.03 3.42 -14.19
N SER A 118 0.85 4.11 -14.93
CA SER A 118 1.57 3.52 -16.07
C SER A 118 2.75 2.64 -15.63
N ILE A 119 3.05 2.70 -14.33
CA ILE A 119 4.20 2.13 -13.66
C ILE A 119 3.73 0.94 -12.77
N ALA A 120 2.52 0.40 -12.94
CA ALA A 120 1.97 -0.65 -12.09
C ALA A 120 1.34 -1.81 -12.86
#